data_AF-A0A6H5FWB3-F1
#
_entry.id   AF-A0A6H5FWB3-F1
#
_cell.length_a   1.000
_cell.length_b   1.000
_cell.length_c   1.000
_cell.angle_alpha   90.00
_cell.angle_beta   90.00
_cell.angle_gamma   90.00
#
_symmetry.space_group_name_H-M   'P 1'
#
loop_
_entity.id
_entity.type
_entity.pdbx_description
1 polymer ?
#
loop_
_entity_poly.entity_id
_entity_poly.type
_entity_poly.pdbx_seq_one_letter_code
_entity_poly.pdbx_strand_id
1 'polypeptide(L)'
;MNIFEYLLHFTIEVFPTCRILMMGTPERLGVNIHVDQLMDGIATHCLKLERLELRWDPENLRFSDKSQKAIDTIRVKCLKLKSFVL
;
A
#
# COMPACT_ATOMS: atom_id res chain seq x y z
N MET A 1 -14.38 -8.61 0.73
CA MET A 1 -12.98 -8.62 0.28
C MET A 1 -12.99 -8.92 -1.20
N ASN A 2 -12.71 -7.91 -2.03
CA ASN A 2 -12.78 -8.05 -3.49
C ASN A 2 -11.58 -8.88 -4.00
N ILE A 3 -11.67 -9.44 -5.22
CA ILE A 3 -10.57 -10.25 -5.79
C ILE A 3 -9.25 -9.45 -5.89
N PHE A 4 -9.37 -8.14 -6.06
CA PHE A 4 -8.27 -7.21 -6.20
C PHE A 4 -7.46 -7.06 -4.90
N GLU A 5 -8.12 -6.94 -3.76
CA GLU A 5 -7.53 -6.89 -2.42
C GLU A 5 -6.80 -8.21 -2.10
N TYR A 6 -7.39 -9.35 -2.47
CA TYR A 6 -6.74 -10.65 -2.34
C TYR A 6 -5.45 -10.74 -3.16
N LEU A 7 -5.50 -10.28 -4.42
CA LEU A 7 -4.32 -10.26 -5.29
C LEU A 7 -3.24 -9.32 -4.75
N LEU A 8 -3.60 -8.13 -4.25
CA LEU A 8 -2.66 -7.20 -3.63
C LEU A 8 -1.99 -7.82 -2.40
N HIS A 9 -2.77 -8.43 -1.52
CA HIS A 9 -2.25 -9.08 -0.32
C HIS A 9 -1.28 -10.21 -0.66
N PHE A 10 -1.69 -11.11 -1.55
CA PHE A 10 -0.86 -12.22 -2.02
C PHE A 10 0.42 -11.74 -2.68
N THR A 11 0.34 -10.69 -3.50
CA THR A 11 1.51 -10.10 -4.16
C THR A 11 2.50 -9.57 -3.12
N ILE A 12 2.03 -8.84 -2.11
CA ILE A 12 2.90 -8.25 -1.07
C ILE A 12 3.64 -9.33 -0.26
N GLU A 13 2.98 -10.44 0.07
CA GLU A 13 3.59 -11.56 0.79
C GLU A 13 4.75 -12.22 0.01
N VAL A 14 4.66 -12.23 -1.33
CA VAL A 14 5.63 -12.90 -2.20
C VAL A 14 6.88 -12.06 -2.47
N PHE A 15 6.86 -10.74 -2.18
CA PHE A 15 7.98 -9.83 -2.47
C PHE A 15 8.64 -9.20 -1.23
N PRO A 16 9.25 -9.99 -0.31
CA PRO A 16 9.90 -9.44 0.89
C PRO A 16 11.18 -8.64 0.60
N THR A 17 11.75 -8.81 -0.60
CA THR A 17 12.94 -8.07 -1.06
C THR A 17 12.58 -6.82 -1.87
N CYS A 18 11.28 -6.50 -2.00
CA CYS A 18 10.81 -5.33 -2.71
C CYS A 18 11.43 -4.05 -2.14
N ARG A 19 12.07 -3.26 -3.01
CA ARG A 19 12.62 -1.94 -2.68
C ARG A 19 11.77 -0.81 -3.24
N ILE A 20 11.07 -1.04 -4.35
CA ILE A 20 10.23 -0.04 -5.01
C ILE A 20 8.90 -0.71 -5.30
N LEU A 21 7.83 -0.20 -4.69
CA LEU A 21 6.47 -0.67 -4.90
C LEU A 21 5.67 0.48 -5.49
N MET A 22 5.24 0.31 -6.74
CA MET A 22 4.30 1.21 -7.39
C MET A 22 3.03 0.42 -7.67
N MET A 23 1.90 0.92 -7.17
CA MET A 23 0.61 0.28 -7.37
C MET A 23 -0.42 1.32 -7.80
N GLY A 24 -1.20 0.97 -8.81
CA GLY A 24 -2.09 1.90 -9.48
C GLY A 24 -2.65 1.25 -10.73
N THR A 25 -3.72 1.81 -11.25
CA THR A 25 -4.21 1.52 -12.60
C THR A 25 -4.65 2.83 -13.24
N PRO A 26 -4.40 3.03 -14.55
CA PRO A 26 -4.96 4.17 -15.28
C PRO A 26 -6.49 4.06 -15.47
N GLU A 27 -7.07 2.89 -15.22
CA GLU A 27 -8.51 2.66 -15.34
C GLU A 27 -9.23 3.04 -14.04
N ARG A 28 -10.43 3.60 -14.18
CA ARG A 28 -11.31 3.84 -13.02
C ARG A 28 -11.68 2.50 -12.39
N LEU A 29 -11.32 2.34 -11.12
CA LEU A 29 -11.78 1.22 -10.33
C LEU A 29 -13.25 1.44 -9.98
N GLY A 30 -14.09 0.45 -10.28
CA GLY A 30 -15.47 0.40 -9.78
C GLY A 30 -15.58 0.04 -8.29
N VAL A 31 -14.44 -0.09 -7.61
CA VAL A 31 -14.33 -0.52 -6.22
C VAL A 31 -13.41 0.42 -5.45
N ASN A 32 -13.77 0.70 -4.21
CA ASN A 32 -12.91 1.44 -3.29
C ASN A 32 -11.80 0.54 -2.76
N ILE A 33 -10.61 1.11 -2.61
CA ILE A 33 -9.46 0.46 -1.98
C ILE A 33 -9.34 0.98 -0.54
N HIS A 34 -9.32 0.06 0.42
CA HIS A 34 -9.04 0.38 1.82
C HIS A 34 -7.52 0.48 2.04
N VAL A 35 -7.02 1.71 2.15
CA VAL A 35 -5.57 1.97 2.25
C VAL A 35 -4.97 1.39 3.53
N ASP A 36 -5.73 1.32 4.63
CA ASP A 36 -5.22 0.87 5.93
C ASP A 36 -4.67 -0.56 5.90
N GLN A 37 -5.43 -1.49 5.32
CA GLN A 37 -5.06 -2.90 5.25
C GLN A 37 -3.89 -3.11 4.30
N LEU A 38 -3.90 -2.38 3.18
CA LEU A 38 -2.82 -2.40 2.22
C LEU A 38 -1.50 -1.94 2.86
N MET A 39 -1.54 -0.83 3.60
CA MET A 39 -0.37 -0.26 4.28
C MET A 39 0.18 -1.21 5.34
N ASP A 40 -0.67 -1.86 6.12
CA ASP A 40 -0.24 -2.83 7.14
C ASP A 40 0.42 -4.08 6.52
N GLY A 41 -0.14 -4.57 5.40
CA GLY A 41 0.47 -5.66 4.63
C GLY A 41 1.86 -5.30 4.11
N ILE A 42 2.01 -4.10 3.52
CA ILE A 42 3.31 -3.59 3.05
C ILE A 42 4.29 -3.46 4.21
N ALA A 43 3.86 -2.86 5.32
CA ALA A 43 4.71 -2.67 6.50
C ALA A 43 5.18 -3.99 7.11
N THR A 44 4.41 -5.07 6.92
CA THR A 44 4.71 -6.40 7.45
C THR A 44 5.67 -7.18 6.56
N HIS A 45 5.49 -7.15 5.24
CA HIS A 45 6.26 -7.99 4.32
C HIS A 45 7.40 -7.24 3.62
N CYS A 46 7.25 -5.93 3.35
CA CYS A 46 8.20 -5.14 2.56
C CYS A 46 9.11 -4.25 3.45
N LEU A 47 9.83 -4.84 4.41
CA LEU A 47 10.69 -4.08 5.33
C LEU A 47 11.86 -3.35 4.66
N LYS A 48 12.26 -3.78 3.46
CA LYS A 48 13.36 -3.18 2.67
C LYS A 48 12.88 -2.09 1.70
N LEU A 49 11.61 -1.69 1.78
CA LEU A 49 11.03 -0.71 0.89
C LEU A 49 11.72 0.65 1.01
N GLU A 50 12.16 1.18 -0.13
CA GLU A 50 12.79 2.49 -0.28
C GLU A 50 11.84 3.51 -0.92
N ARG A 51 10.90 3.06 -1.76
CA ARG A 51 9.91 3.92 -2.43
C ARG A 51 8.56 3.23 -2.52
N LEU A 52 7.52 3.91 -2.06
CA LEU A 52 6.12 3.50 -2.20
C LEU A 52 5.36 4.56 -2.97
N GLU A 53 4.68 4.17 -4.05
CA GLU A 53 3.76 5.03 -4.77
C GLU A 53 2.41 4.36 -4.96
N LEU A 54 1.37 4.98 -4.44
CA LEU A 54 0.02 4.67 -4.81
C LEU A 54 -0.43 5.67 -5.87
N ARG A 55 -0.94 5.17 -7.00
CA ARG A 55 -1.34 5.97 -8.16
C ARG A 55 -2.78 5.67 -8.59
N TRP A 56 -3.64 5.36 -7.63
CA TRP A 56 -5.07 5.22 -7.89
C TRP A 56 -5.75 6.59 -7.77
N ASP A 57 -6.88 6.76 -8.47
CA ASP A 57 -7.68 7.97 -8.34
C ASP A 57 -8.03 8.26 -6.87
N PRO A 58 -7.92 9.52 -6.40
CA PRO A 58 -8.26 9.89 -5.02
C PRO A 58 -9.71 9.51 -4.64
N GLU A 59 -10.62 9.46 -5.62
CA GLU A 59 -12.01 9.05 -5.42
C GLU A 59 -12.15 7.57 -5.01
N ASN A 60 -11.18 6.74 -5.40
CA ASN A 60 -11.18 5.29 -5.14
C ASN A 60 -10.35 4.93 -3.90
N LEU A 61 -9.52 5.85 -3.40
CA LEU A 61 -8.74 5.66 -2.17
C LEU A 61 -9.57 6.06 -0.96
N ARG A 62 -10.03 5.07 -0.19
CA ARG A 62 -10.69 5.32 1.09
C ARG A 62 -9.68 5.33 2.22
N PHE A 63 -9.42 6.53 2.71
CA PHE A 63 -8.79 6.76 4.01
C PHE A 63 -9.84 6.66 5.11
N SER A 64 -9.53 5.94 6.18
CA SER A 64 -10.31 5.95 7.41
C SER A 64 -9.62 6.83 8.46
N ASP A 65 -10.29 7.04 9.60
CA ASP A 65 -9.68 7.70 10.76
C ASP A 65 -8.40 6.99 11.26
N LYS A 66 -8.19 5.72 10.86
CA LYS A 66 -7.01 4.92 11.21
C LYS A 66 -5.88 5.02 10.17
N SER A 67 -6.09 5.68 9.03
CA SER A 67 -5.07 5.75 7.97
C SER A 67 -3.78 6.41 8.40
N GLN A 68 -3.86 7.40 9.30
CA GLN A 68 -2.66 8.02 9.86
C GLN A 68 -1.79 6.99 10.60
N LYS A 69 -2.42 6.11 11.40
CA LYS A 69 -1.72 5.05 12.13
C LYS A 69 -1.06 4.04 11.17
N ALA A 70 -1.71 3.74 10.05
CA ALA A 70 -1.18 2.83 9.04
C ALA A 70 0.06 3.43 8.35
N ILE A 71 0.00 4.72 8.01
CA ILE A 71 1.13 5.50 7.49
C ILE A 71 2.29 5.52 8.49
N ASP A 72 2.01 5.78 9.76
CA ASP A 72 3.03 5.80 10.82
C ASP A 72 3.66 4.41 10.99
N THR A 73 2.87 3.35 10.86
CA THR A 73 3.36 1.96 10.93
C THR A 73 4.35 1.66 9.80
N ILE A 74 4.08 2.11 8.57
CA ILE A 74 5.04 2.01 7.47
C ILE A 74 6.33 2.76 7.80
N ARG A 75 6.22 4.00 8.30
CA ARG A 75 7.41 4.82 8.62
C ARG A 75 8.29 4.19 9.70
N VAL A 76 7.69 3.49 10.67
CA VAL A 76 8.41 2.82 11.76
C VAL A 76 8.99 1.47 11.32
N LYS A 77 8.29 0.70 10.47
CA LYS A 77 8.76 -0.63 10.05
C LYS A 77 9.68 -0.59 8.81
N CYS A 78 9.35 0.22 7.81
CA CYS A 78 10.11 0.37 6.57
C CYS A 78 11.17 1.48 6.72
N LEU A 79 12.18 1.24 7.56
CA LEU A 79 13.21 2.24 7.92
C LEU A 79 14.06 2.77 6.75
N LYS A 80 14.00 2.10 5.59
CA LYS A 80 14.71 2.52 4.37
C LYS A 80 13.87 3.40 3.45
N LEU A 81 12.63 3.69 3.81
CA LEU A 81 11.71 4.46 2.99
C LEU A 81 12.20 5.91 2.83
N LYS A 82 12.51 6.28 1.59
CA LYS A 82 12.97 7.62 1.19
C LYS A 82 11.86 8.44 0.56
N SER A 83 10.87 7.78 -0.04
CA SER A 83 9.78 8.43 -0.76
C SER A 83 8.49 7.65 -0.56
N PHE A 84 7.44 8.39 -0.21
CA PHE A 84 6.09 7.87 -0.06
C PHE A 84 5.11 8.85 -0.70
N VAL A 85 4.44 8.39 -1.75
CA VAL A 85 3.45 9.16 -2.52
C VAL A 85 2.13 8.41 -2.47
N LEU A 86 1.06 9.14 -2.17
CA LEU A 86 -0.32 8.66 -2.10
C LEU A 86 -1.18 9.34 -3.16
#